data_AF-A0A957T828-F1
#
_entry.id   AF-A0A957T828-F1
#
_cell.length_a   1.000
_cell.length_b   1.000
_cell.length_c   1.000
_cell.angle_alpha   90.00
_cell.angle_beta   90.00
_cell.angle_gamma   90.00
#
_symmetry.space_group_name_H-M   'P 1'
#
loop_
_entity.id
_entity.type
_entity.pdbx_description
1 polymer ?
#
loop_
_entity_poly.entity_id
_entity_poly.type
_entity_poly.pdbx_seq_one_letter_code
_entity_poly.pdbx_strand_id
1 'polypeptide(L)'
;MQTTYPQAGYRPKTSRRSSVDFLVIYASVALLTAIALFAVWQFWHTDRVFSGVRVADVPVGGQTRAQAIVRLNEELTPYPVPPISLVYDNQQWLLSSNQIAPQVDLMAAINEAYLIGRQGSFLEKTADQIGAFVGRYNVDPPLTFDEGAVRQQISQIAAELRRPGRAGVQMGSVTLPSQPGLDVDVDATAAQVMSALSAHEVASIPIQTFAVQPPDAATTVNGSPATTAMREPITLREAQSGLSFALDAAVLSTIDPNGDASRINEGALRSLVETWAAQVDIPAQDARLRFNRATGQVEVISPSVIGRSLDVEATINGVKQALTTKITQIALPINAVAPAVDAGNVGALGIRELVASGTTYFRGSSLARIRNIEVAAEKFVGVVIAPGDVFSFNQIVQDVSAANGFEDSAIIWGDQTMVGVGGGVCQVSTTVFRAALNAGFPIVERYNHGYVVSWYGEPGMDATIYTPNVDFRFRNDTDAYLLVQPTVDSVNGVITFDFFGAKPDRQVTIGQPVVTDVKAPEP
;
A
#
# COMPACT_ATOMS: atom_id res chain seq x y z
N MET A 1 12.88 96.80 -48.98
CA MET A 1 14.12 97.04 -48.21
C MET A 1 14.23 95.97 -47.14
N GLN A 2 15.44 95.44 -46.96
CA GLN A 2 15.78 94.22 -46.25
C GLN A 2 15.30 94.17 -44.78
N THR A 3 14.80 93.00 -44.40
CA THR A 3 14.59 92.51 -43.04
C THR A 3 15.90 92.20 -42.32
N THR A 4 16.04 92.63 -41.06
CA THR A 4 17.07 92.12 -40.14
C THR A 4 16.49 92.04 -38.71
N TYR A 5 16.32 90.82 -38.21
CA TYR A 5 16.01 90.52 -36.80
C TYR A 5 17.33 90.40 -35.99
N PRO A 6 17.40 90.91 -34.75
CA PRO A 6 18.54 90.67 -33.87
C PRO A 6 18.50 89.24 -33.30
N GLN A 7 19.62 88.52 -33.43
CA GLN A 7 19.81 87.21 -32.78
C GLN A 7 20.18 87.39 -31.30
N ALA A 8 19.36 86.81 -30.41
CA ALA A 8 19.71 86.62 -29.01
C ALA A 8 20.72 85.46 -28.89
N GLY A 9 21.93 85.77 -28.40
CA GLY A 9 22.99 84.78 -28.21
C GLY A 9 22.66 83.77 -27.10
N TYR A 10 22.44 82.52 -27.49
CA TYR A 10 22.37 81.38 -26.57
C TYR A 10 23.78 81.03 -26.08
N ARG A 11 24.08 81.26 -24.80
CA ARG A 11 25.30 80.77 -24.13
C ARG A 11 25.01 79.38 -23.53
N PRO A 12 25.59 78.29 -24.05
CA PRO A 12 25.44 76.98 -23.42
C PRO A 12 26.17 76.97 -22.07
N LYS A 13 25.44 76.75 -20.97
CA LYS A 13 26.03 76.43 -19.66
C LYS A 13 26.67 75.05 -19.76
N THR A 14 28.00 74.98 -19.88
CA THR A 14 28.72 73.71 -19.79
C THR A 14 28.82 73.31 -18.31
N SER A 15 27.89 72.46 -17.89
CA SER A 15 27.98 71.75 -16.61
C SER A 15 29.23 70.88 -16.62
N ARG A 16 30.32 71.32 -15.98
CA ARG A 16 31.48 70.46 -15.71
C ARG A 16 31.03 69.36 -14.76
N ARG A 17 30.78 68.16 -15.30
CA ARG A 17 30.47 66.98 -14.50
C ARG A 17 31.67 66.70 -13.57
N SER A 18 31.41 66.69 -12.28
CA SER A 18 32.43 66.45 -11.25
C SER A 18 32.65 64.95 -11.06
N SER A 19 33.74 64.55 -10.41
CA SER A 19 34.01 63.15 -10.04
C SER A 19 32.88 62.53 -9.20
N VAL A 20 32.13 63.37 -8.48
CA VAL A 20 30.95 62.97 -7.69
C VAL A 20 29.80 62.52 -8.60
N ASP A 21 29.59 63.17 -9.75
CA ASP A 21 28.53 62.79 -10.69
C ASP A 21 28.79 61.39 -11.28
N PHE A 22 30.05 61.06 -11.57
CA PHE A 22 30.44 59.73 -12.02
C PHE A 22 30.27 58.67 -10.93
N LEU A 23 30.56 59.02 -9.67
CA LEU A 23 30.39 58.11 -8.53
C LEU A 23 28.91 57.81 -8.25
N VAL A 24 28.04 58.83 -8.34
CA VAL A 24 26.59 58.67 -8.21
C VAL A 24 26.01 57.84 -9.36
N ILE A 25 26.44 58.06 -10.60
CA ILE A 25 26.03 57.22 -11.75
C ILE A 25 26.47 55.77 -11.54
N TYR A 26 27.72 55.55 -11.14
CA TYR A 26 28.23 54.19 -10.89
C TYR A 26 27.46 53.49 -9.77
N ALA A 27 27.23 54.18 -8.64
CA ALA A 27 26.44 53.63 -7.53
C ALA A 27 25.00 53.31 -7.95
N SER A 28 24.38 54.16 -8.78
CA SER A 28 23.03 53.95 -9.31
C SER A 28 22.96 52.75 -10.26
N VAL A 29 23.95 52.61 -11.16
CA VAL A 29 24.06 51.45 -12.06
C VAL A 29 24.30 50.16 -11.27
N ALA A 30 25.16 50.20 -10.26
CA ALA A 30 25.42 49.06 -9.38
C ALA A 30 24.15 48.64 -8.61
N LEU A 31 23.40 49.60 -8.07
CA LEU A 31 22.14 49.34 -7.38
C LEU A 31 21.08 48.74 -8.33
N LEU A 32 20.89 49.31 -9.52
CA LEU A 32 19.97 48.78 -10.52
C LEU A 32 20.36 47.37 -10.97
N THR A 33 21.65 47.10 -11.11
CA THR A 33 22.17 45.78 -11.46
C THR A 33 21.89 44.77 -10.33
N ALA A 34 22.10 45.16 -9.07
CA ALA A 34 21.78 44.31 -7.93
C ALA A 34 20.28 44.00 -7.83
N ILE A 35 19.42 45.00 -8.08
CA ILE A 35 17.96 44.80 -8.12
C ILE A 35 17.57 43.85 -9.27
N ALA A 36 18.15 44.03 -10.46
CA ALA A 36 17.89 43.16 -11.61
C ALA A 36 18.33 41.70 -11.36
N LEU A 37 19.53 41.50 -10.78
CA LEU A 37 20.02 40.18 -10.40
C LEU A 37 19.14 39.54 -9.33
N PHE A 38 18.69 40.32 -8.34
CA PHE A 38 17.76 39.84 -7.33
C PHE A 38 16.42 39.44 -7.94
N ALA A 39 15.87 40.22 -8.87
CA ALA A 39 14.64 39.88 -9.58
C ALA A 39 14.78 38.61 -10.44
N VAL A 40 15.90 38.43 -11.14
CA VAL A 40 16.20 37.20 -11.89
C VAL A 40 16.33 36.00 -10.95
N TRP A 41 16.96 36.19 -9.79
CA TRP A 41 17.10 35.15 -8.77
C TRP A 41 15.74 34.75 -8.17
N GLN A 42 14.87 35.70 -7.88
CA GLN A 42 13.48 35.45 -7.47
C GLN A 42 12.73 34.68 -8.56
N PHE A 43 12.84 35.12 -9.81
CA PHE A 43 12.18 34.49 -10.95
C PHE A 43 12.64 33.05 -11.16
N TRP A 44 13.94 32.78 -11.08
CA TRP A 44 14.47 31.42 -11.19
C TRP A 44 13.95 30.50 -10.09
N HIS A 45 13.71 31.05 -8.89
CA HIS A 45 13.17 30.31 -7.75
C HIS A 45 11.64 30.27 -7.67
N THR A 46 10.89 30.76 -8.67
CA THR A 46 9.42 30.78 -8.60
C THR A 46 8.83 29.40 -8.29
N ASP A 47 9.32 28.35 -8.95
CA ASP A 47 8.85 26.96 -8.78
C ASP A 47 9.88 26.03 -8.11
N ARG A 48 10.90 26.61 -7.47
CA ARG A 48 12.02 25.87 -6.89
C ARG A 48 12.20 26.19 -5.41
N VAL A 49 12.60 25.19 -4.63
CA VAL A 49 13.03 25.42 -3.25
C VAL A 49 14.24 26.37 -3.27
N PHE A 50 14.32 27.33 -2.34
CA PHE A 50 15.48 28.24 -2.31
C PHE A 50 16.78 27.47 -2.09
N SER A 51 17.84 27.93 -2.76
CA SER A 51 19.16 27.33 -2.64
C SER A 51 19.62 27.25 -1.17
N GLY A 52 20.21 26.12 -0.78
CA GLY A 52 20.72 25.87 0.56
C GLY A 52 19.72 25.29 1.57
N VAL A 53 18.44 25.16 1.23
CA VAL A 53 17.47 24.40 2.06
C VAL A 53 17.72 22.89 1.93
N ARG A 54 17.61 22.19 3.05
CA ARG A 54 17.69 20.72 3.17
C ARG A 54 16.41 20.14 3.77
N VAL A 55 16.13 18.88 3.45
CA VAL A 55 15.08 18.06 4.09
C VAL A 55 15.73 16.79 4.61
N ALA A 56 15.63 16.50 5.91
CA ALA A 56 16.34 15.41 6.57
C ALA A 56 17.82 15.31 6.15
N ASP A 57 18.53 16.44 6.18
CA ASP A 57 19.92 16.64 5.74
C ASP A 57 20.20 16.46 4.23
N VAL A 58 19.22 16.03 3.44
CA VAL A 58 19.34 15.90 1.98
C VAL A 58 19.15 17.28 1.31
N PRO A 59 20.10 17.73 0.47
CA PRO A 59 20.00 19.03 -0.20
C PRO A 59 18.98 19.03 -1.33
N VAL A 60 17.93 19.84 -1.16
CA VAL A 60 16.81 20.03 -2.11
C VAL A 60 16.76 21.44 -2.71
N GLY A 61 17.60 22.36 -2.22
CA GLY A 61 17.65 23.74 -2.74
C GLY A 61 17.95 23.80 -4.25
N GLY A 62 17.23 24.67 -4.97
CA GLY A 62 17.30 24.81 -6.42
C GLY A 62 16.53 23.75 -7.21
N GLN A 63 15.94 22.75 -6.54
CA GLN A 63 15.10 21.74 -7.18
C GLN A 63 13.64 22.20 -7.19
N THR A 64 12.88 21.75 -8.19
CA THR A 64 11.42 21.83 -8.11
C THR A 64 10.92 20.87 -7.03
N ARG A 65 9.69 21.07 -6.52
CA ARG A 65 9.10 20.13 -5.56
C ARG A 65 9.16 18.69 -6.10
N ALA A 66 8.77 18.45 -7.35
CA ALA A 66 8.82 17.13 -7.96
C ALA A 66 10.24 16.51 -7.98
N GLN A 67 11.26 17.30 -8.32
CA GLN A 67 12.66 16.84 -8.30
C GLN A 67 13.12 16.50 -6.87
N ALA A 68 12.70 17.30 -5.88
CA ALA A 68 12.99 17.06 -4.48
C ALA A 68 12.31 15.77 -3.96
N ILE A 69 11.05 15.51 -4.34
CA ILE A 69 10.35 14.26 -3.99
C ILE A 69 11.13 13.04 -4.48
N VAL A 70 11.51 13.02 -5.76
CA VAL A 70 12.22 11.87 -6.36
C VAL A 70 13.52 11.60 -5.61
N ARG A 71 14.31 12.66 -5.40
CA ARG A 71 15.59 12.56 -4.68
C ARG A 71 15.41 12.08 -3.25
N LEU A 72 14.44 12.61 -2.52
CA LEU A 72 14.19 12.23 -1.14
C LEU A 72 13.71 10.78 -1.06
N ASN A 73 12.89 10.33 -2.00
CA ASN A 73 12.44 8.93 -2.05
C ASN A 73 13.59 7.97 -2.34
N GLU A 74 14.56 8.36 -3.18
CA GLU A 74 15.78 7.59 -3.45
C GLU A 74 16.75 7.55 -2.27
N GLU A 75 16.97 8.68 -1.59
CA GLU A 75 17.97 8.81 -0.53
C GLU A 75 17.44 8.41 0.87
N LEU A 76 16.13 8.45 1.11
CA LEU A 76 15.51 8.26 2.42
C LEU A 76 14.56 7.05 2.48
N THR A 77 14.66 6.08 1.55
CA THR A 77 13.89 4.82 1.62
C THR A 77 14.82 3.62 1.82
N PRO A 78 14.76 2.89 2.95
CA PRO A 78 13.92 3.14 4.13
C PRO A 78 14.39 4.36 4.93
N TYR A 79 13.46 5.06 5.58
CA TYR A 79 13.80 6.29 6.32
C TYR A 79 14.65 5.95 7.56
N PRO A 80 15.79 6.63 7.75
CA PRO A 80 16.66 6.38 8.89
C PRO A 80 15.97 6.85 10.17
N VAL A 81 15.66 5.93 11.08
CA VAL A 81 15.21 6.26 12.44
C VAL A 81 16.31 5.90 13.43
N PRO A 82 16.45 6.64 14.54
CA PRO A 82 17.40 6.29 15.59
C PRO A 82 17.20 4.84 16.05
N PRO A 83 18.28 4.06 16.22
CA PRO A 83 18.17 2.68 16.69
C PRO A 83 17.54 2.62 18.08
N ILE A 84 16.52 1.78 18.24
CA ILE A 84 15.94 1.45 19.55
C ILE A 84 16.44 0.08 19.98
N SER A 85 17.07 0.02 21.14
CA SER A 85 17.51 -1.24 21.75
C SER A 85 16.51 -1.66 22.82
N LEU A 86 15.91 -2.82 22.66
CA LEU A 86 15.13 -3.47 23.71
C LEU A 86 16.06 -4.32 24.56
N VAL A 87 16.05 -4.14 25.88
CA VAL A 87 16.95 -4.85 26.80
C VAL A 87 16.20 -5.67 27.83
N TYR A 88 16.67 -6.89 28.06
CA TYR A 88 16.19 -7.76 29.12
C TYR A 88 17.34 -8.66 29.61
N ASP A 89 17.62 -8.63 30.92
CA ASP A 89 18.80 -9.24 31.52
C ASP A 89 20.11 -8.83 30.79
N ASN A 90 20.81 -9.80 30.18
CA ASN A 90 22.05 -9.59 29.41
C ASN A 90 21.81 -9.66 27.89
N GLN A 91 20.56 -9.69 27.44
CA GLN A 91 20.18 -9.77 26.03
C GLN A 91 19.67 -8.42 25.53
N GLN A 92 19.95 -8.15 24.25
CA GLN A 92 19.56 -6.92 23.58
C GLN A 92 19.02 -7.25 22.18
N TRP A 93 17.90 -6.63 21.83
CA TRP A 93 17.28 -6.74 20.51
C TRP A 93 17.22 -5.35 19.89
N LEU A 94 17.82 -5.20 18.71
CA LEU A 94 17.86 -3.95 17.98
C LEU A 94 16.66 -3.85 17.04
N LEU A 95 15.80 -2.86 17.23
CA LEU A 95 14.74 -2.53 16.28
C LEU A 95 15.29 -1.60 15.21
N SER A 96 15.27 -2.06 13.96
CA SER A 96 15.74 -1.33 12.79
C SER A 96 14.62 -0.57 12.07
N SER A 97 14.98 0.44 11.26
CA SER A 97 14.02 1.19 10.41
C SER A 97 13.12 0.28 9.57
N ASN A 98 13.63 -0.83 9.06
CA ASN A 98 12.87 -1.77 8.24
C ASN A 98 11.79 -2.53 9.02
N GLN A 99 12.02 -2.76 10.31
CA GLN A 99 11.09 -3.48 11.17
C GLN A 99 10.00 -2.55 11.72
N ILE A 100 10.33 -1.26 11.87
CA ILE A 100 9.42 -0.23 12.36
C ILE A 100 8.61 0.39 11.21
N ALA A 101 9.20 0.45 10.00
CA ALA A 101 8.61 0.95 8.77
C ALA A 101 7.86 2.29 8.94
N PRO A 102 8.57 3.38 9.33
CA PRO A 102 7.95 4.68 9.56
C PRO A 102 7.24 5.18 8.30
N GLN A 103 6.04 5.72 8.49
CA GLN A 103 5.33 6.43 7.44
C GLN A 103 5.79 7.90 7.47
N VAL A 104 6.42 8.33 6.39
CA VAL A 104 7.07 9.64 6.27
C VAL A 104 6.26 10.53 5.34
N ASP A 105 5.81 11.68 5.84
CA ASP A 105 5.16 12.69 4.99
C ASP A 105 6.21 13.60 4.33
N LEU A 106 6.87 13.06 3.29
CA LEU A 106 7.85 13.81 2.50
C LEU A 106 7.20 15.03 1.81
N MET A 107 5.91 14.94 1.47
CA MET A 107 5.18 16.02 0.81
C MET A 107 5.02 17.22 1.73
N ALA A 108 4.65 17.01 2.99
CA ALA A 108 4.56 18.06 4.00
C ALA A 108 5.92 18.77 4.20
N ALA A 109 7.00 18.00 4.37
CA ALA A 109 8.35 18.55 4.52
C ALA A 109 8.80 19.38 3.29
N ILE A 110 8.53 18.90 2.08
CA ILE A 110 8.93 19.61 0.85
C ILE A 110 8.09 20.87 0.65
N ASN A 111 6.81 20.85 1.05
CA ASN A 111 5.98 22.03 1.02
C ASN A 111 6.48 23.09 2.01
N GLU A 112 6.81 22.69 3.24
CA GLU A 112 7.44 23.57 4.22
C GLU A 112 8.76 24.14 3.69
N ALA A 113 9.65 23.27 3.17
CA ALA A 113 10.92 23.67 2.57
C ALA A 113 10.74 24.70 1.44
N TYR A 114 9.71 24.55 0.61
CA TYR A 114 9.37 25.51 -0.43
C TYR A 114 8.84 26.84 0.14
N LEU A 115 8.08 26.84 1.24
CA LEU A 115 7.51 28.06 1.79
C LEU A 115 8.53 28.97 2.50
N ILE A 116 9.68 28.43 2.90
CA ILE A 116 10.81 29.19 3.47
C ILE A 116 11.16 30.36 2.54
N GLY A 117 11.23 31.57 3.09
CA GLY A 117 11.54 32.78 2.31
C GLY A 117 10.40 33.30 1.41
N ARG A 118 9.20 32.70 1.45
CA ARG A 118 8.02 33.13 0.66
C ARG A 118 6.87 33.67 1.51
N GLN A 119 6.86 33.38 2.80
CA GLN A 119 5.84 33.77 3.76
C GLN A 119 6.32 34.85 4.76
N GLY A 120 5.40 35.54 5.43
CA GLY A 120 5.72 36.62 6.37
C GLY A 120 5.82 38.02 5.74
N SER A 121 6.33 38.96 6.49
CA SER A 121 6.60 40.34 6.06
C SER A 121 7.79 40.43 5.10
N PHE A 122 7.95 41.56 4.41
CA PHE A 122 9.05 41.75 3.44
C PHE A 122 10.45 41.50 4.06
N LEU A 123 10.69 42.01 5.27
CA LEU A 123 11.97 41.85 5.96
C LEU A 123 12.23 40.38 6.38
N GLU A 124 11.19 39.67 6.83
CA GLU A 124 11.29 38.24 7.19
C GLU A 124 11.60 37.37 5.97
N LYS A 125 10.90 37.58 4.85
CA LYS A 125 11.19 36.86 3.59
C LYS A 125 12.64 37.04 3.15
N THR A 126 13.15 38.28 3.18
CA THR A 126 14.53 38.55 2.81
C THR A 126 15.53 37.91 3.77
N ALA A 127 15.28 37.99 5.09
CA ALA A 127 16.13 37.34 6.09
C ALA A 127 16.14 35.81 5.94
N ASP A 128 14.99 35.20 5.68
CA ASP A 128 14.85 33.75 5.46
C ASP A 128 15.51 33.32 4.15
N GLN A 129 15.43 34.11 3.09
CA GLN A 129 16.12 33.85 1.83
C GLN A 129 17.64 33.87 1.99
N ILE A 130 18.17 34.85 2.73
CA ILE A 130 19.59 34.91 3.08
C ILE A 130 19.97 33.71 3.96
N GLY A 131 19.13 33.38 4.94
CA GLY A 131 19.31 32.21 5.82
C GLY A 131 19.34 30.90 5.05
N ALA A 132 18.44 30.72 4.08
CA ALA A 132 18.40 29.57 3.19
C ALA A 132 19.71 29.45 2.41
N PHE A 133 20.18 30.55 1.82
CA PHE A 133 21.43 30.56 1.04
C PHE A 133 22.66 30.14 1.84
N VAL A 134 22.73 30.47 3.13
CA VAL A 134 23.82 30.05 4.03
C VAL A 134 23.59 28.68 4.67
N GLY A 135 22.55 27.94 4.27
CA GLY A 135 22.27 26.58 4.73
C GLY A 135 21.62 26.49 6.11
N ARG A 136 20.94 27.55 6.57
CA ARG A 136 20.35 27.61 7.92
C ARG A 136 19.16 26.66 8.12
N TYR A 137 18.44 26.32 7.05
CA TYR A 137 17.19 25.57 7.15
C TYR A 137 17.39 24.09 6.79
N ASN A 138 17.04 23.23 7.73
CA ASN A 138 16.88 21.79 7.56
C ASN A 138 15.46 21.44 8.06
N VAL A 139 14.64 20.89 7.19
CA VAL A 139 13.25 20.53 7.52
C VAL A 139 13.19 19.03 7.80
N ASP A 140 12.71 18.66 8.97
CA ASP A 140 12.50 17.26 9.33
C ASP A 140 11.08 16.83 8.92
N PRO A 141 10.91 15.75 8.16
CA PRO A 141 9.58 15.30 7.74
C PRO A 141 8.78 14.78 8.93
N PRO A 142 7.46 15.04 8.98
CA PRO A 142 6.58 14.43 9.96
C PRO A 142 6.65 12.90 9.84
N LEU A 143 6.90 12.24 10.97
CA LEU A 143 6.93 10.78 11.08
C LEU A 143 5.69 10.29 11.81
N THR A 144 5.09 9.24 11.27
CA THR A 144 4.06 8.45 11.95
C THR A 144 4.49 7.01 12.00
N PHE A 145 4.19 6.35 13.13
CA PHE A 145 4.60 4.98 13.39
C PHE A 145 3.37 4.11 13.56
N ASP A 146 3.39 2.92 12.95
CA ASP A 146 2.33 1.94 13.14
C ASP A 146 2.55 1.19 14.46
N GLU A 147 1.69 1.47 15.44
CA GLU A 147 1.71 0.79 16.74
C GLU A 147 1.53 -0.73 16.60
N GLY A 148 0.75 -1.19 15.62
CA GLY A 148 0.57 -2.60 15.32
C GLY A 148 1.86 -3.27 14.87
N ALA A 149 2.64 -2.62 13.99
CA ALA A 149 3.94 -3.12 13.55
C ALA A 149 4.93 -3.23 14.71
N VAL A 150 4.98 -2.21 15.59
CA VAL A 150 5.83 -2.23 16.79
C VAL A 150 5.43 -3.36 17.75
N ARG A 151 4.12 -3.54 18.02
CA ARG A 151 3.61 -4.64 18.85
C ARG A 151 3.93 -6.00 18.26
N GLN A 152 3.90 -6.15 16.94
CA GLN A 152 4.26 -7.39 16.26
C GLN A 152 5.73 -7.75 16.49
N GLN A 153 6.65 -6.78 16.38
CA GLN A 153 8.07 -7.02 16.65
C GLN A 153 8.32 -7.41 18.12
N ILE A 154 7.68 -6.70 19.05
CA ILE A 154 7.78 -7.02 20.48
C ILE A 154 7.20 -8.40 20.80
N SER A 155 6.13 -8.81 20.11
CA SER A 155 5.52 -10.14 20.28
C SER A 155 6.45 -11.27 19.80
N GLN A 156 7.28 -11.05 18.78
CA GLN A 156 8.29 -12.02 18.36
C GLN A 156 9.37 -12.19 19.44
N ILE A 157 9.84 -11.08 20.02
CA ILE A 157 10.79 -11.09 21.14
C ILE A 157 10.15 -11.74 22.38
N ALA A 158 8.87 -11.48 22.63
CA ALA A 158 8.11 -12.11 23.71
C ALA A 158 8.08 -13.64 23.59
N ALA A 159 7.94 -14.16 22.37
CA ALA A 159 7.98 -15.61 22.12
C ALA A 159 9.34 -16.24 22.46
N GLU A 160 10.44 -15.50 22.28
CA GLU A 160 11.80 -15.94 22.68
C GLU A 160 11.99 -15.91 24.21
N LEU A 161 11.40 -14.91 24.88
CA LEU A 161 11.55 -14.70 26.31
C LEU A 161 10.57 -15.50 27.18
N ARG A 162 9.44 -15.93 26.62
CA ARG A 162 8.36 -16.58 27.36
C ARG A 162 8.84 -17.87 28.03
N ARG A 163 8.65 -17.93 29.36
CA ARG A 163 8.88 -19.13 30.16
C ARG A 163 7.58 -19.54 30.83
N PRO A 164 6.98 -20.70 30.50
CA PRO A 164 5.77 -21.13 31.18
C PRO A 164 6.03 -21.39 32.67
N GLY A 165 5.03 -21.10 33.52
CA GLY A 165 5.08 -21.41 34.93
C GLY A 165 5.08 -22.92 35.20
N ARG A 166 5.78 -23.35 36.25
CA ARG A 166 5.85 -24.75 36.67
C ARG A 166 5.00 -24.95 37.92
N ALA A 167 4.02 -25.84 37.83
CA ALA A 167 3.25 -26.26 39.00
C ALA A 167 4.15 -26.95 40.04
N GLY A 168 3.83 -26.79 41.32
CA GLY A 168 4.50 -27.52 42.40
C GLY A 168 4.10 -28.99 42.36
N VAL A 169 5.04 -29.89 42.66
CA VAL A 169 4.81 -31.34 42.66
C VAL A 169 5.21 -31.91 44.00
N GLN A 170 4.31 -32.66 44.64
CA GLN A 170 4.60 -33.39 45.87
C GLN A 170 4.70 -34.90 45.56
N MET A 171 5.89 -35.47 45.75
CA MET A 171 6.14 -36.91 45.62
C MET A 171 6.62 -37.47 46.97
N GLY A 172 5.73 -38.16 47.69
CA GLY A 172 6.03 -38.71 49.02
C GLY A 172 6.36 -37.60 50.04
N SER A 173 7.56 -37.64 50.63
CA SER A 173 8.06 -36.60 51.56
C SER A 173 8.78 -35.43 50.87
N VAL A 174 8.98 -35.47 49.55
CA VAL A 174 9.69 -34.43 48.79
C VAL A 174 8.69 -33.50 48.12
N THR A 175 8.74 -32.21 48.49
CA THR A 175 7.92 -31.16 47.90
C THR A 175 8.78 -30.30 46.97
N LEU A 176 8.47 -30.31 45.68
CA LEU A 176 9.00 -29.36 44.71
C LEU A 176 8.05 -28.15 44.66
N PRO A 177 8.48 -26.95 45.10
CA PRO A 177 7.62 -25.78 45.11
C PRO A 177 7.30 -25.31 43.68
N SER A 178 6.12 -24.71 43.50
CA SER A 178 5.74 -24.08 42.23
C SER A 178 6.69 -22.95 41.87
N GLN A 179 7.02 -22.81 40.59
CA GLN A 179 7.82 -21.69 40.08
C GLN A 179 6.96 -20.86 39.12
N PRO A 180 6.84 -19.54 39.33
CA PRO A 180 6.11 -18.68 38.40
C PRO A 180 6.75 -18.66 37.00
N GLY A 181 5.92 -18.46 35.99
CA GLY A 181 6.37 -18.23 34.62
C GLY A 181 6.75 -16.77 34.40
N LEU A 182 7.25 -16.49 33.20
CA LEU A 182 7.64 -15.16 32.74
C LEU A 182 6.98 -14.93 31.38
N ASP A 183 6.31 -13.81 31.23
CA ASP A 183 5.85 -13.33 29.93
C ASP A 183 6.11 -11.83 29.79
N VAL A 184 6.10 -11.34 28.56
CA VAL A 184 6.35 -9.94 28.23
C VAL A 184 5.03 -9.17 28.20
N ASP A 185 5.00 -8.02 28.87
CA ASP A 185 3.94 -7.04 28.69
C ASP A 185 4.20 -6.29 27.38
N VAL A 186 3.64 -6.82 26.30
CA VAL A 186 3.80 -6.30 24.94
C VAL A 186 3.28 -4.87 24.84
N ASP A 187 2.17 -4.56 25.51
CA ASP A 187 1.51 -3.26 25.41
C ASP A 187 2.28 -2.19 26.19
N ALA A 188 2.73 -2.50 27.41
CA ALA A 188 3.55 -1.58 28.19
C ALA A 188 4.92 -1.34 27.53
N THR A 189 5.53 -2.38 26.95
CA THR A 189 6.79 -2.26 26.21
C THR A 189 6.60 -1.45 24.92
N ALA A 190 5.51 -1.69 24.17
CA ALA A 190 5.20 -0.94 22.96
C ALA A 190 4.95 0.54 23.25
N ALA A 191 4.23 0.87 24.32
CA ALA A 191 4.00 2.26 24.70
C ALA A 191 5.31 3.01 24.99
N GLN A 192 6.29 2.36 25.64
CA GLN A 192 7.61 2.96 25.87
C GLN A 192 8.39 3.15 24.56
N VAL A 193 8.33 2.17 23.65
CA VAL A 193 8.95 2.26 22.31
C VAL A 193 8.33 3.40 21.50
N MET A 194 7.00 3.50 21.48
CA MET A 194 6.29 4.57 20.77
C MET A 194 6.61 5.96 21.34
N SER A 195 6.75 6.08 22.67
CA SER A 195 7.17 7.32 23.32
C SER A 195 8.60 7.71 22.92
N ALA A 196 9.53 6.74 22.82
CA ALA A 196 10.90 6.99 22.40
C ALA A 196 11.01 7.34 20.91
N LEU A 197 10.25 6.66 20.05
CA LEU A 197 10.16 6.96 18.62
C LEU A 197 9.65 8.38 18.39
N SER A 198 8.63 8.80 19.15
CA SER A 198 8.08 10.16 19.06
C SER A 198 9.07 11.23 19.54
N ALA A 199 9.97 10.88 20.46
CA ALA A 199 11.02 11.78 20.95
C ALA A 199 12.22 11.90 19.98
N HIS A 200 12.31 11.04 18.95
CA HIS A 200 13.44 10.99 18.02
C HIS A 200 14.82 10.79 18.70
N GLU A 201 14.84 10.10 19.84
CA GLU A 201 16.05 9.85 20.62
C GLU A 201 16.54 8.41 20.48
N VAL A 202 17.85 8.22 20.60
CA VAL A 202 18.43 6.88 20.79
C VAL A 202 18.02 6.39 22.18
N ALA A 203 17.25 5.32 22.23
CA ALA A 203 16.70 4.80 23.47
C ALA A 203 17.08 3.33 23.71
N SER A 204 17.43 3.03 24.96
CA SER A 204 17.53 1.66 25.49
C SER A 204 16.33 1.44 26.41
N ILE A 205 15.41 0.58 26.00
CA ILE A 205 14.11 0.41 26.64
C ILE A 205 14.07 -0.97 27.30
N PRO A 206 13.89 -1.04 28.63
CA PRO A 206 13.75 -2.30 29.32
C PRO A 206 12.42 -2.97 28.94
N ILE A 207 12.50 -4.23 28.49
CA ILE A 207 11.31 -5.03 28.20
C ILE A 207 10.55 -5.23 29.51
N GLN A 208 9.28 -4.83 29.51
CA GLN A 208 8.41 -5.02 30.66
C GLN A 208 7.96 -6.48 30.69
N THR A 209 8.10 -7.12 31.84
CA THR A 209 7.68 -8.50 32.03
C THR A 209 6.76 -8.63 33.23
N PHE A 210 5.91 -9.64 33.21
CA PHE A 210 5.07 -10.00 34.33
C PHE A 210 5.19 -11.49 34.62
N ALA A 211 5.00 -11.82 35.90
CA ALA A 211 4.98 -13.20 36.34
C ALA A 211 3.67 -13.86 35.91
N VAL A 212 3.76 -14.96 35.15
CA VAL A 212 2.60 -15.80 34.84
C VAL A 212 2.37 -16.71 36.03
N GLN A 213 1.17 -16.67 36.61
CA GLN A 213 0.84 -17.58 37.70
C GLN A 213 1.02 -19.03 37.24
N PRO A 214 1.75 -19.85 38.02
CA PRO A 214 1.88 -21.26 37.69
C PRO A 214 0.50 -21.91 37.74
N PRO A 215 0.25 -22.94 36.91
CA PRO A 215 -0.98 -23.72 37.00
C PRO A 215 -1.17 -24.22 38.43
N ASP A 216 -2.44 -24.24 38.91
CA ASP A 216 -2.77 -24.74 40.24
C ASP A 216 -2.08 -26.08 40.52
N ALA A 217 -1.49 -26.22 41.72
CA ALA A 217 -0.76 -27.41 42.12
C ALA A 217 -1.62 -28.65 41.85
N ALA A 218 -1.13 -29.54 40.99
CA ALA A 218 -1.81 -30.78 40.70
C ALA A 218 -1.96 -31.56 42.02
N THR A 219 -3.22 -31.70 42.47
CA THR A 219 -3.65 -32.64 43.50
C THR A 219 -2.84 -33.92 43.43
N THR A 220 -2.17 -34.25 44.55
CA THR A 220 -1.53 -35.54 44.89
C THR A 220 -1.64 -36.60 43.79
N VAL A 221 -0.62 -36.70 42.93
CA VAL A 221 -0.48 -37.83 42.01
C VAL A 221 0.08 -39.00 42.82
N ASN A 222 -0.81 -39.72 43.50
CA ASN A 222 -0.54 -41.11 43.89
C ASN A 222 -0.57 -41.97 42.61
N GLY A 223 0.54 -41.96 41.89
CA GLY A 223 0.76 -42.81 40.73
C GLY A 223 2.26 -42.97 40.56
N SER A 224 2.74 -44.21 40.67
CA SER A 224 4.10 -44.64 40.36
C SER A 224 4.63 -43.98 39.09
N PRO A 225 5.97 -43.80 38.93
CA PRO A 225 6.54 -43.30 37.69
C PRO A 225 6.10 -44.23 36.57
N ALA A 226 5.11 -43.80 35.79
CA ALA A 226 4.88 -44.37 34.49
C ALA A 226 6.14 -44.02 33.72
N THR A 227 6.98 -45.02 33.51
CA THR A 227 7.86 -45.09 32.35
C THR A 227 7.14 -44.40 31.21
N THR A 228 7.64 -43.25 30.75
CA THR A 228 7.16 -42.62 29.52
C THR A 228 7.43 -43.64 28.42
N ALA A 229 6.43 -44.48 28.14
CA ALA A 229 6.48 -45.42 27.05
C ALA A 229 6.82 -44.59 25.82
N MET A 230 7.93 -44.95 25.17
CA MET A 230 8.41 -44.31 23.95
C MET A 230 7.23 -44.35 22.96
N ARG A 231 6.50 -43.23 22.82
CA ARG A 231 5.31 -43.18 21.97
C ARG A 231 5.77 -43.18 20.53
N GLU A 232 5.30 -44.18 19.79
CA GLU A 232 5.54 -44.22 18.35
C GLU A 232 4.90 -42.98 17.70
N PRO A 233 5.61 -42.31 16.77
CA PRO A 233 5.06 -41.13 16.10
C PRO A 233 3.84 -41.52 15.27
N ILE A 234 2.83 -40.64 15.25
CA ILE A 234 1.70 -40.77 14.33
C ILE A 234 2.04 -40.02 13.06
N THR A 235 2.09 -40.73 11.94
CA THR A 235 2.38 -40.17 10.62
C THR A 235 1.09 -39.99 9.83
N LEU A 236 0.94 -38.81 9.21
CA LEU A 236 -0.15 -38.51 8.30
C LEU A 236 0.44 -38.44 6.90
N ARG A 237 -0.09 -39.21 5.96
CA ARG A 237 0.44 -39.27 4.59
C ARG A 237 -0.64 -39.08 3.55
N GLU A 238 -0.34 -38.27 2.54
CA GLU A 238 -1.16 -38.13 1.35
C GLU A 238 -0.66 -39.07 0.24
N ALA A 239 -1.58 -39.78 -0.41
CA ALA A 239 -1.27 -40.92 -1.26
C ALA A 239 -0.71 -40.53 -2.64
N GLN A 240 -1.12 -39.40 -3.22
CA GLN A 240 -0.78 -39.00 -4.59
C GLN A 240 0.57 -38.29 -4.69
N SER A 241 0.80 -37.30 -3.81
CA SER A 241 2.01 -36.48 -3.75
C SER A 241 3.09 -37.07 -2.83
N GLY A 242 2.72 -37.97 -1.92
CA GLY A 242 3.62 -38.51 -0.90
C GLY A 242 3.91 -37.55 0.24
N LEU A 243 3.27 -36.37 0.27
CA LEU A 243 3.38 -35.41 1.36
C LEU A 243 3.07 -36.08 2.70
N SER A 244 3.90 -35.82 3.70
CA SER A 244 3.76 -36.47 5.01
C SER A 244 4.05 -35.50 6.15
N PHE A 245 3.26 -35.59 7.21
CA PHE A 245 3.46 -34.91 8.47
C PHE A 245 3.58 -35.93 9.60
N ALA A 246 4.21 -35.55 10.71
CA ALA A 246 4.39 -36.43 11.85
C ALA A 246 4.05 -35.70 13.16
N LEU A 247 3.33 -36.39 14.02
CA LEU A 247 3.19 -36.07 15.43
C LEU A 247 4.23 -36.89 16.18
N ASP A 248 5.38 -36.29 16.46
CA ASP A 248 6.43 -36.93 17.25
C ASP A 248 6.05 -37.00 18.75
N ALA A 249 6.89 -37.65 19.55
CA ALA A 249 6.61 -37.82 20.98
C ALA A 249 6.48 -36.49 21.74
N ALA A 250 7.19 -35.44 21.31
CA ALA A 250 7.11 -34.13 21.95
C ALA A 250 5.77 -33.45 21.62
N VAL A 251 5.37 -33.47 20.36
CA VAL A 251 4.08 -32.95 19.90
C VAL A 251 2.91 -33.75 20.49
N LEU A 252 3.02 -35.08 20.54
CA LEU A 252 2.02 -35.94 21.19
C LEU A 252 1.89 -35.65 22.69
N SER A 253 2.95 -35.21 23.36
CA SER A 253 2.90 -34.83 24.77
C SER A 253 2.19 -33.50 25.02
N THR A 254 2.12 -32.60 24.04
CA THR A 254 1.34 -31.35 24.15
C THR A 254 -0.13 -31.56 23.82
N ILE A 255 -0.44 -32.51 22.93
CA ILE A 255 -1.80 -32.83 22.48
C ILE A 255 -2.48 -33.85 23.40
N ASP A 256 -1.77 -34.88 23.86
CA ASP A 256 -2.29 -35.92 24.74
C ASP A 256 -1.27 -36.21 25.87
N PRO A 257 -1.14 -35.30 26.85
CA PRO A 257 -0.15 -35.42 27.92
C PRO A 257 -0.34 -36.68 28.79
N ASN A 258 -1.57 -37.19 28.90
CA ASN A 258 -1.90 -38.30 29.80
C ASN A 258 -2.01 -39.67 29.10
N GLY A 259 -2.03 -39.71 27.77
CA GLY A 259 -2.26 -40.96 27.03
C GLY A 259 -3.71 -41.37 27.02
N ASP A 260 -4.59 -40.39 27.23
CA ASP A 260 -6.02 -40.55 27.29
C ASP A 260 -6.60 -39.78 26.11
N ALA A 261 -6.88 -40.54 25.04
CA ALA A 261 -7.47 -40.00 23.81
C ALA A 261 -8.83 -39.32 24.03
N SER A 262 -9.47 -39.47 25.21
CA SER A 262 -10.70 -38.75 25.56
C SER A 262 -10.46 -37.35 26.13
N ARG A 263 -9.22 -36.99 26.49
CA ARG A 263 -8.84 -35.73 27.14
C ARG A 263 -7.75 -34.97 26.40
N ILE A 264 -7.75 -35.04 25.08
CA ILE A 264 -6.77 -34.33 24.25
C ILE A 264 -6.95 -32.81 24.32
N ASN A 265 -5.86 -32.08 24.10
CA ASN A 265 -5.87 -30.65 23.86
C ASN A 265 -6.21 -30.37 22.38
N GLU A 266 -7.50 -30.26 22.09
CA GLU A 266 -8.00 -30.02 20.74
C GLU A 266 -7.55 -28.67 20.17
N GLY A 267 -7.37 -27.65 21.01
CA GLY A 267 -6.86 -26.34 20.59
C GLY A 267 -5.41 -26.42 20.08
N ALA A 268 -4.52 -27.10 20.80
CA ALA A 268 -3.14 -27.31 20.37
C ALA A 268 -3.05 -28.13 19.09
N LEU A 269 -3.87 -29.19 18.97
CA LEU A 269 -3.94 -30.00 17.76
C LEU A 269 -4.43 -29.18 16.57
N ARG A 270 -5.49 -28.38 16.74
CA ARG A 270 -6.03 -27.51 15.69
C ARG A 270 -4.99 -26.51 15.19
N SER A 271 -4.34 -25.77 16.10
CA SER A 271 -3.30 -24.80 15.70
C SER A 271 -2.16 -25.47 14.93
N LEU A 272 -1.75 -26.68 15.32
CA LEU A 272 -0.76 -27.42 14.56
C LEU A 272 -1.26 -27.78 13.16
N VAL A 273 -2.47 -28.33 13.04
CA VAL A 273 -3.06 -28.70 11.74
C VAL A 273 -3.23 -27.46 10.84
N GLU A 274 -3.54 -26.30 11.39
CA GLU A 274 -3.59 -25.03 10.65
C GLU A 274 -2.21 -24.61 10.11
N THR A 275 -1.11 -24.86 10.85
CA THR A 275 0.25 -24.64 10.32
C THR A 275 0.62 -25.62 9.19
N TRP A 276 0.02 -26.81 9.17
CA TRP A 276 0.17 -27.75 8.05
C TRP A 276 -0.69 -27.33 6.86
N ALA A 277 -1.92 -26.86 7.09
CA ALA A 277 -2.79 -26.32 6.05
C ALA A 277 -2.08 -25.18 5.30
N ALA A 278 -1.42 -24.24 5.99
CA ALA A 278 -0.66 -23.17 5.35
C ALA A 278 0.49 -23.65 4.42
N GLN A 279 0.99 -24.88 4.59
CA GLN A 279 2.01 -25.49 3.72
C GLN A 279 1.40 -26.33 2.59
N VAL A 280 0.18 -26.81 2.78
CA VAL A 280 -0.54 -27.70 1.86
C VAL A 280 -1.37 -26.91 0.87
N ASP A 281 -2.05 -25.88 1.36
CA ASP A 281 -3.11 -25.16 0.68
C ASP A 281 -2.54 -24.38 -0.50
N ILE A 282 -3.13 -24.63 -1.68
CA ILE A 282 -2.83 -23.92 -2.90
C ILE A 282 -4.19 -23.47 -3.46
N PRO A 283 -4.43 -22.15 -3.61
CA PRO A 283 -5.68 -21.67 -4.15
C PRO A 283 -5.86 -22.15 -5.59
N ALA A 284 -7.11 -22.38 -5.99
CA ALA A 284 -7.43 -22.63 -7.38
C ALA A 284 -7.16 -21.38 -8.23
N GLN A 285 -6.84 -21.57 -9.50
CA GLN A 285 -6.64 -20.48 -10.44
C GLN A 285 -7.70 -20.56 -11.55
N ASP A 286 -8.42 -19.46 -11.73
CA ASP A 286 -9.46 -19.35 -12.75
C ASP A 286 -8.89 -19.33 -14.17
N ALA A 287 -9.66 -19.87 -15.10
CA ALA A 287 -9.35 -19.75 -16.52
C ALA A 287 -9.48 -18.29 -16.97
N ARG A 288 -8.57 -17.85 -17.86
CA ARG A 288 -8.70 -16.56 -18.54
C ARG A 288 -9.38 -16.76 -19.89
N LEU A 289 -10.41 -15.98 -20.14
CA LEU A 289 -11.28 -16.15 -21.31
C LEU A 289 -11.22 -14.95 -22.25
N ARG A 290 -11.58 -15.15 -23.51
CA ARG A 290 -11.78 -14.08 -24.51
C ARG A 290 -13.04 -14.33 -25.30
N PHE A 291 -13.81 -13.29 -25.61
CA PHE A 291 -14.89 -13.41 -26.56
C PHE A 291 -14.39 -13.13 -27.98
N ASN A 292 -14.48 -14.13 -28.86
CA ASN A 292 -14.19 -13.96 -30.28
C ASN A 292 -15.45 -13.48 -30.99
N ARG A 293 -15.46 -12.18 -31.37
CA ARG A 293 -16.60 -11.56 -32.06
C ARG A 293 -16.84 -12.14 -33.46
N ALA A 294 -15.83 -12.67 -34.13
CA ALA A 294 -15.98 -13.21 -35.48
C ALA A 294 -16.69 -14.57 -35.46
N THR A 295 -16.43 -15.39 -34.45
CA THR A 295 -17.06 -16.71 -34.29
C THR A 295 -18.29 -16.68 -33.38
N GLY A 296 -18.43 -15.65 -32.55
CA GLY A 296 -19.46 -15.56 -31.51
C GLY A 296 -19.22 -16.53 -30.34
N GLN A 297 -17.98 -16.97 -30.14
CA GLN A 297 -17.63 -17.99 -29.14
C GLN A 297 -16.63 -17.47 -28.12
N VAL A 298 -16.65 -18.07 -26.93
CA VAL A 298 -15.67 -17.82 -25.88
C VAL A 298 -14.49 -18.78 -26.04
N GLU A 299 -13.28 -18.21 -26.04
CA GLU A 299 -12.01 -18.91 -26.17
C GLU A 299 -11.27 -18.90 -24.83
N VAL A 300 -10.58 -20.00 -24.51
CA VAL A 300 -9.69 -20.08 -23.35
C VAL A 300 -8.33 -19.52 -23.74
N ILE A 301 -7.92 -18.42 -23.11
CA ILE A 301 -6.57 -17.82 -23.23
C ILE A 301 -5.59 -18.57 -22.34
N SER A 302 -5.99 -18.84 -21.09
CA SER A 302 -5.22 -19.59 -20.10
C SER A 302 -6.12 -20.62 -19.43
N PRO A 303 -5.71 -21.89 -19.32
CA PRO A 303 -6.50 -22.91 -18.64
C PRO A 303 -6.61 -22.60 -17.14
N SER A 304 -7.67 -23.12 -16.52
CA SER A 304 -7.81 -23.13 -15.06
C SER A 304 -6.91 -24.18 -14.41
N VAL A 305 -6.58 -23.96 -13.13
CA VAL A 305 -5.79 -24.89 -12.32
C VAL A 305 -6.58 -25.25 -11.06
N ILE A 306 -6.78 -26.54 -10.83
CA ILE A 306 -7.41 -27.05 -9.61
C ILE A 306 -6.48 -26.81 -8.43
N GLY A 307 -7.00 -26.14 -7.41
CA GLY A 307 -6.31 -25.93 -6.14
C GLY A 307 -6.46 -27.12 -5.21
N ARG A 308 -5.94 -26.98 -3.99
CA ARG A 308 -6.10 -27.97 -2.93
C ARG A 308 -6.14 -27.31 -1.56
N SER A 309 -6.85 -27.92 -0.63
CA SER A 309 -6.93 -27.49 0.75
C SER A 309 -6.88 -28.69 1.70
N LEU A 310 -6.15 -28.57 2.81
CA LEU A 310 -6.17 -29.55 3.88
C LEU A 310 -7.54 -29.54 4.58
N ASP A 311 -8.16 -30.70 4.75
CA ASP A 311 -9.37 -30.82 5.56
C ASP A 311 -8.99 -30.85 7.04
N VAL A 312 -9.02 -29.69 7.68
CA VAL A 312 -8.61 -29.50 9.08
C VAL A 312 -9.44 -30.38 10.02
N GLU A 313 -10.76 -30.42 9.86
CA GLU A 313 -11.64 -31.20 10.73
C GLU A 313 -11.45 -32.71 10.55
N ALA A 314 -11.38 -33.17 9.29
CA ALA A 314 -11.12 -34.59 9.02
C ALA A 314 -9.74 -35.01 9.53
N THR A 315 -8.74 -34.13 9.44
CA THR A 315 -7.39 -34.37 9.97
C THR A 315 -7.42 -34.51 11.48
N ILE A 316 -8.05 -33.56 12.19
CA ILE A 316 -8.22 -33.60 13.65
C ILE A 316 -8.91 -34.90 14.06
N ASN A 317 -10.05 -35.24 13.44
CA ASN A 317 -10.79 -36.46 13.74
C ASN A 317 -9.98 -37.73 13.46
N GLY A 318 -9.21 -37.75 12.38
CA GLY A 318 -8.29 -38.83 12.05
C GLY A 318 -7.23 -39.04 13.14
N VAL A 319 -6.64 -37.95 13.66
CA VAL A 319 -5.67 -38.00 14.77
C VAL A 319 -6.33 -38.50 16.06
N LYS A 320 -7.55 -38.02 16.39
CA LYS A 320 -8.32 -38.50 17.56
C LYS A 320 -8.57 -39.99 17.50
N GLN A 321 -8.97 -40.47 16.32
CA GLN A 321 -9.19 -41.88 16.09
C GLN A 321 -7.88 -42.66 16.20
N ALA A 322 -6.79 -42.19 15.59
CA ALA A 322 -5.47 -42.82 15.64
C ALA A 322 -4.96 -43.00 17.08
N LEU A 323 -5.14 -41.98 17.92
CA LEU A 323 -4.81 -42.04 19.35
C LEU A 323 -5.66 -43.08 20.09
N THR A 324 -6.95 -43.17 19.76
CA THR A 324 -7.89 -44.11 20.40
C THR A 324 -7.62 -45.56 19.98
N THR A 325 -7.36 -45.78 18.69
CA THR A 325 -7.15 -47.11 18.10
C THR A 325 -5.69 -47.56 18.09
N LYS A 326 -4.77 -46.69 18.52
CA LYS A 326 -3.32 -46.90 18.55
C LYS A 326 -2.73 -47.22 17.18
N ILE A 327 -3.23 -46.56 16.13
CA ILE A 327 -2.69 -46.64 14.78
C ILE A 327 -1.67 -45.51 14.60
N THR A 328 -0.51 -45.82 14.00
CA THR A 328 0.61 -44.89 13.83
C THR A 328 0.71 -44.29 12.43
N GLN A 329 -0.18 -44.67 11.52
CA GLN A 329 -0.26 -44.11 10.19
C GLN A 329 -1.71 -43.87 9.78
N ILE A 330 -2.03 -42.63 9.41
CA ILE A 330 -3.35 -42.23 8.90
C ILE A 330 -3.22 -41.45 7.60
N ALA A 331 -4.33 -41.34 6.86
CA ALA A 331 -4.38 -40.51 5.66
C ALA A 331 -4.35 -39.02 6.05
N LEU A 332 -3.68 -38.22 5.23
CA LEU A 332 -3.80 -36.75 5.26
C LEU A 332 -4.91 -36.35 4.27
N PRO A 333 -6.10 -35.93 4.75
CA PRO A 333 -7.23 -35.64 3.88
C PRO A 333 -7.02 -34.29 3.18
N ILE A 334 -6.81 -34.32 1.87
CA ILE A 334 -6.72 -33.13 1.02
C ILE A 334 -7.94 -33.07 0.11
N ASN A 335 -8.64 -31.95 0.14
CA ASN A 335 -9.76 -31.66 -0.73
C ASN A 335 -9.27 -30.91 -1.97
N ALA A 336 -9.76 -31.29 -3.15
CA ALA A 336 -9.54 -30.51 -4.36
C ALA A 336 -10.42 -29.25 -4.33
N VAL A 337 -9.82 -28.10 -4.63
CA VAL A 337 -10.54 -26.81 -4.70
C VAL A 337 -10.77 -26.50 -6.18
N ALA A 338 -12.03 -26.51 -6.60
CA ALA A 338 -12.38 -26.19 -7.98
C ALA A 338 -12.16 -24.69 -8.26
N PRO A 339 -11.67 -24.32 -9.46
CA PRO A 339 -11.66 -22.93 -9.90
C PRO A 339 -13.11 -22.43 -10.06
N ALA A 340 -13.35 -21.15 -9.81
CA ALA A 340 -14.64 -20.52 -10.05
C ALA A 340 -14.96 -20.47 -11.56
N VAL A 341 -13.93 -20.26 -12.39
CA VAL A 341 -14.03 -20.29 -13.85
C VAL A 341 -13.27 -21.49 -14.39
N ASP A 342 -14.01 -22.55 -14.74
CA ASP A 342 -13.43 -23.78 -15.29
C ASP A 342 -13.30 -23.73 -16.82
N ALA A 343 -12.06 -23.89 -17.32
CA ALA A 343 -11.77 -24.02 -18.75
C ALA A 343 -12.46 -25.24 -19.40
N GLY A 344 -12.75 -26.28 -18.62
CA GLY A 344 -13.46 -27.47 -19.10
C GLY A 344 -14.96 -27.27 -19.35
N ASN A 345 -15.55 -26.18 -18.83
CA ASN A 345 -16.99 -25.96 -18.87
C ASN A 345 -17.39 -24.50 -19.16
N VAL A 346 -16.68 -23.85 -20.09
CA VAL A 346 -16.94 -22.46 -20.50
C VAL A 346 -18.39 -22.23 -20.94
N GLY A 347 -19.05 -23.24 -21.54
CA GLY A 347 -20.44 -23.15 -21.98
C GLY A 347 -21.44 -22.91 -20.85
N ALA A 348 -21.15 -23.38 -19.62
CA ALA A 348 -22.01 -23.17 -18.46
C ALA A 348 -21.97 -21.72 -17.93
N LEU A 349 -21.00 -20.92 -18.35
CA LEU A 349 -20.84 -19.53 -17.88
C LEU A 349 -21.91 -18.59 -18.46
N GLY A 350 -22.59 -18.97 -19.54
CA GLY A 350 -23.69 -18.17 -20.11
C GLY A 350 -23.24 -16.89 -20.83
N ILE A 351 -21.97 -16.75 -21.16
CA ILE A 351 -21.41 -15.63 -21.93
C ILE A 351 -21.76 -15.82 -23.41
N ARG A 352 -22.59 -14.94 -24.00
CA ARG A 352 -23.18 -15.14 -25.33
C ARG A 352 -23.00 -13.97 -26.27
N GLU A 353 -23.07 -12.74 -25.77
CA GLU A 353 -23.12 -11.54 -26.59
C GLU A 353 -22.56 -10.31 -25.86
N LEU A 354 -22.40 -9.22 -26.59
CA LEU A 354 -21.99 -7.92 -26.03
C LEU A 354 -23.15 -7.33 -25.22
N VAL A 355 -22.91 -7.14 -23.91
CA VAL A 355 -23.85 -6.49 -22.99
C VAL A 355 -23.77 -4.97 -23.15
N ALA A 356 -22.55 -4.42 -23.00
CA ALA A 356 -22.29 -2.99 -23.16
C ALA A 356 -20.80 -2.74 -23.41
N SER A 357 -20.48 -1.51 -23.80
CA SER A 357 -19.12 -1.05 -24.03
C SER A 357 -18.93 0.33 -23.43
N GLY A 358 -17.73 0.62 -22.92
CA GLY A 358 -17.31 1.93 -22.46
C GLY A 358 -16.01 2.33 -23.16
N THR A 359 -15.92 3.58 -23.61
CA THR A 359 -14.75 4.10 -24.33
C THR A 359 -14.30 5.44 -23.75
N THR A 360 -12.98 5.62 -23.66
CA THR A 360 -12.35 6.92 -23.38
C THR A 360 -11.15 7.14 -24.30
N TYR A 361 -10.68 8.40 -24.35
CA TYR A 361 -9.63 8.83 -25.26
C TYR A 361 -8.45 9.41 -24.49
N PHE A 362 -7.23 9.11 -24.93
CA PHE A 362 -5.98 9.57 -24.34
C PHE A 362 -4.97 10.04 -25.39
N ARG A 363 -5.42 10.35 -26.61
CA ARG A 363 -4.57 10.91 -27.67
C ARG A 363 -3.79 12.14 -27.17
N GLY A 364 -2.49 12.16 -27.45
CA GLY A 364 -1.59 13.25 -27.01
C GLY A 364 -1.05 13.10 -25.58
N SER A 365 -1.35 11.99 -24.90
CA SER A 365 -0.76 11.67 -23.60
C SER A 365 0.75 11.44 -23.69
N SER A 366 1.45 11.64 -22.58
CA SER A 366 2.85 11.25 -22.43
C SER A 366 3.03 9.73 -22.56
N LEU A 367 4.22 9.29 -22.94
CA LEU A 367 4.55 7.86 -23.06
C LEU A 367 4.32 7.12 -21.74
N ALA A 368 4.73 7.70 -20.61
CA ALA A 368 4.51 7.11 -19.27
C ALA A 368 3.01 6.92 -18.97
N ARG A 369 2.16 7.90 -19.32
CA ARG A 369 0.71 7.78 -19.15
C ARG A 369 0.12 6.67 -20.02
N ILE A 370 0.57 6.57 -21.27
CA ILE A 370 0.14 5.50 -22.19
C ILE A 370 0.54 4.14 -21.62
N ARG A 371 1.79 4.01 -21.15
CA ARG A 371 2.30 2.78 -20.53
C ARG A 371 1.47 2.37 -19.31
N ASN A 372 1.13 3.32 -18.44
CA ASN A 372 0.26 3.06 -17.29
C ASN A 372 -1.14 2.55 -17.68
N ILE A 373 -1.73 3.12 -18.73
CA ILE A 373 -3.02 2.68 -19.26
C ILE A 373 -2.92 1.25 -19.81
N GLU A 374 -1.86 0.94 -20.56
CA GLU A 374 -1.61 -0.41 -21.09
C GLU A 374 -1.46 -1.43 -19.96
N VAL A 375 -0.59 -1.15 -18.98
CA VAL A 375 -0.31 -2.04 -17.84
C VAL A 375 -1.57 -2.26 -16.99
N ALA A 376 -2.33 -1.21 -16.71
CA ALA A 376 -3.59 -1.36 -15.99
C ALA A 376 -4.61 -2.18 -16.80
N ALA A 377 -4.76 -1.91 -18.10
CA ALA A 377 -5.70 -2.63 -18.96
C ALA A 377 -5.37 -4.13 -19.06
N GLU A 378 -4.08 -4.48 -19.16
CA GLU A 378 -3.63 -5.88 -19.27
C GLU A 378 -4.11 -6.74 -18.10
N LYS A 379 -4.19 -6.18 -16.90
CA LYS A 379 -4.68 -6.87 -15.70
C LYS A 379 -6.15 -7.30 -15.77
N PHE A 380 -6.94 -6.66 -16.63
CA PHE A 380 -8.35 -6.99 -16.84
C PHE A 380 -8.58 -8.02 -17.95
N VAL A 381 -7.55 -8.40 -18.72
CA VAL A 381 -7.70 -9.38 -19.80
C VAL A 381 -8.17 -10.71 -19.22
N GLY A 382 -9.34 -11.16 -19.66
CA GLY A 382 -9.92 -12.44 -19.27
C GLY A 382 -10.41 -12.51 -17.83
N VAL A 383 -10.72 -11.36 -17.22
CA VAL A 383 -11.46 -11.31 -15.96
C VAL A 383 -12.92 -11.68 -16.20
N VAL A 384 -13.46 -12.54 -15.33
CA VAL A 384 -14.87 -12.95 -15.35
C VAL A 384 -15.48 -12.66 -13.99
N ILE A 385 -16.72 -12.14 -13.98
CA ILE A 385 -17.46 -11.79 -12.76
C ILE A 385 -18.68 -12.72 -12.68
N ALA A 386 -18.82 -13.46 -11.58
CA ALA A 386 -19.92 -14.41 -11.43
C ALA A 386 -21.29 -13.71 -11.25
N PRO A 387 -22.40 -14.44 -11.48
CA PRO A 387 -23.74 -13.96 -11.12
C PRO A 387 -23.81 -13.55 -9.64
N GLY A 388 -24.29 -12.33 -9.38
CA GLY A 388 -24.45 -11.78 -8.03
C GLY A 388 -23.19 -11.16 -7.41
N ASP A 389 -22.00 -11.42 -7.96
CA ASP A 389 -20.74 -10.94 -7.41
C ASP A 389 -20.53 -9.44 -7.63
N VAL A 390 -19.67 -8.86 -6.78
CA VAL A 390 -19.26 -7.45 -6.87
C VAL A 390 -17.87 -7.38 -7.48
N PHE A 391 -17.77 -6.74 -8.64
CA PHE A 391 -16.49 -6.35 -9.21
C PHE A 391 -15.83 -5.25 -8.36
N SER A 392 -14.53 -5.36 -8.17
CA SER A 392 -13.67 -4.32 -7.57
C SER A 392 -12.51 -4.01 -8.49
N PHE A 393 -12.37 -2.74 -8.86
CA PHE A 393 -11.27 -2.30 -9.71
C PHE A 393 -9.93 -2.51 -9.00
N ASN A 394 -9.84 -2.11 -7.72
CA ASN A 394 -8.63 -2.21 -6.91
C ASN A 394 -8.18 -3.66 -6.68
N GLN A 395 -9.10 -4.62 -6.53
CA GLN A 395 -8.76 -6.04 -6.39
C GLN A 395 -8.06 -6.60 -7.64
N ILE A 396 -8.43 -6.10 -8.83
CA ILE A 396 -7.88 -6.58 -10.10
C ILE A 396 -6.60 -5.84 -10.47
N VAL A 397 -6.59 -4.51 -10.37
CA VAL A 397 -5.39 -3.72 -10.70
C VAL A 397 -4.27 -3.95 -9.68
N GLN A 398 -4.64 -4.27 -8.42
CA GLN A 398 -3.73 -4.47 -7.30
C GLN A 398 -2.85 -3.22 -7.05
N ASP A 399 -1.64 -3.41 -6.52
CA ASP A 399 -0.74 -2.32 -6.19
C ASP A 399 -0.24 -1.56 -7.43
N VAL A 400 -0.46 -0.24 -7.43
CA VAL A 400 -0.05 0.69 -8.50
C VAL A 400 1.33 1.26 -8.14
N SER A 401 2.37 0.48 -8.42
CA SER A 401 3.76 0.81 -8.08
C SER A 401 4.71 0.60 -9.25
N ALA A 402 5.90 1.20 -9.15
CA ALA A 402 6.97 0.99 -10.13
C ALA A 402 7.37 -0.48 -10.28
N ALA A 403 7.35 -1.24 -9.18
CA ALA A 403 7.61 -2.68 -9.17
C ALA A 403 6.62 -3.48 -10.03
N ASN A 404 5.39 -2.98 -10.17
CA ASN A 404 4.32 -3.58 -10.98
C ASN A 404 4.24 -2.98 -12.39
N GLY A 405 5.27 -2.25 -12.84
CA GLY A 405 5.41 -1.74 -14.20
C GLY A 405 4.73 -0.41 -14.47
N PHE A 406 4.26 0.28 -13.42
CA PHE A 406 3.73 1.64 -13.54
C PHE A 406 4.84 2.69 -13.52
N GLU A 407 4.65 3.79 -14.24
CA GLU A 407 5.58 4.91 -14.34
C GLU A 407 4.97 6.18 -13.76
N ASP A 408 5.83 7.14 -13.45
CA ASP A 408 5.42 8.47 -13.00
C ASP A 408 4.73 9.26 -14.11
N SER A 409 3.56 9.81 -13.80
CA SER A 409 2.79 10.62 -14.73
C SER A 409 1.85 11.55 -13.97
N ALA A 410 1.16 12.44 -14.68
CA ALA A 410 0.20 13.35 -14.06
C ALA A 410 -0.96 12.57 -13.41
N ILE A 411 -1.12 12.76 -12.11
CA ILE A 411 -2.23 12.26 -11.28
C ILE A 411 -3.05 13.45 -10.77
N ILE A 412 -4.28 13.15 -10.34
CA ILE A 412 -5.19 14.12 -9.72
C ILE A 412 -5.33 13.72 -8.26
N TRP A 413 -4.94 14.61 -7.34
CA TRP A 413 -5.03 14.40 -5.91
C TRP A 413 -5.82 15.55 -5.28
N GLY A 414 -6.98 15.22 -4.69
CA GLY A 414 -7.93 16.24 -4.25
C GLY A 414 -8.34 17.14 -5.42
N ASP A 415 -8.04 18.43 -5.31
CA ASP A 415 -8.31 19.48 -6.29
C ASP A 415 -7.09 19.86 -7.15
N GLN A 416 -5.97 19.15 -7.05
CA GLN A 416 -4.71 19.50 -7.71
C GLN A 416 -4.22 18.42 -8.70
N THR A 417 -3.50 18.84 -9.74
CA THR A 417 -2.69 17.95 -10.59
C THR A 417 -1.27 17.89 -10.07
N MET A 418 -0.73 16.70 -9.86
CA MET A 418 0.67 16.49 -9.46
C MET A 418 1.27 15.30 -10.20
N VAL A 419 2.58 15.08 -10.08
CA VAL A 419 3.25 13.90 -10.62
C VAL A 419 3.22 12.79 -9.57
N GLY A 420 2.88 11.57 -9.98
CA GLY A 420 2.94 10.37 -9.16
C GLY A 420 2.82 9.10 -9.99
N VAL A 421 3.08 7.96 -9.36
CA VAL A 421 3.04 6.65 -10.01
C VAL A 421 1.62 6.35 -10.49
N GLY A 422 1.48 5.82 -11.71
CA GLY A 422 0.19 5.35 -12.22
C GLY A 422 -0.72 6.45 -12.76
N GLY A 423 -0.21 7.64 -13.06
CA GLY A 423 -0.97 8.64 -13.80
C GLY A 423 -1.51 8.06 -15.11
N GLY A 424 -2.85 7.97 -15.21
CA GLY A 424 -3.56 7.27 -16.29
C GLY A 424 -4.49 6.15 -15.81
N VAL A 425 -4.26 5.55 -14.64
CA VAL A 425 -5.08 4.42 -14.14
C VAL A 425 -6.53 4.82 -13.87
N CYS A 426 -6.80 6.04 -13.38
CA CYS A 426 -8.17 6.53 -13.21
C CYS A 426 -8.96 6.61 -14.53
N GLN A 427 -8.28 6.75 -15.68
CA GLN A 427 -8.94 6.68 -16.99
C GLN A 427 -9.42 5.27 -17.29
N VAL A 428 -8.65 4.25 -16.91
CA VAL A 428 -9.03 2.84 -17.05
C VAL A 428 -10.27 2.57 -16.19
N SER A 429 -10.27 2.98 -14.92
CA SER A 429 -11.45 2.87 -14.03
C SER A 429 -12.67 3.61 -14.61
N THR A 430 -12.49 4.84 -15.09
CA THR A 430 -13.56 5.60 -15.77
C THR A 430 -14.12 4.85 -16.99
N THR A 431 -13.27 4.15 -17.75
CA THR A 431 -13.70 3.39 -18.93
C THR A 431 -14.52 2.17 -18.52
N VAL A 432 -14.10 1.44 -17.48
CA VAL A 432 -14.86 0.32 -16.89
C VAL A 432 -16.20 0.83 -16.34
N PHE A 433 -16.20 1.96 -15.63
CA PHE A 433 -17.42 2.58 -15.12
C PHE A 433 -18.41 2.90 -16.22
N ARG A 434 -17.96 3.42 -17.36
CA ARG A 434 -18.84 3.70 -18.50
C ARG A 434 -19.45 2.42 -19.08
N ALA A 435 -18.68 1.34 -19.16
CA ALA A 435 -19.22 0.05 -19.59
C ALA A 435 -20.30 -0.45 -18.61
N ALA A 436 -20.05 -0.34 -17.30
CA ALA A 436 -21.01 -0.73 -16.27
C ALA A 436 -22.28 0.13 -16.27
N LEU A 437 -22.13 1.46 -16.40
CA LEU A 437 -23.21 2.41 -16.51
C LEU A 437 -24.06 2.14 -17.75
N ASN A 438 -23.42 1.95 -18.91
CA ASN A 438 -24.11 1.64 -20.17
C ASN A 438 -24.83 0.29 -20.14
N ALA A 439 -24.35 -0.66 -19.33
CA ALA A 439 -25.01 -1.94 -19.07
C ALA A 439 -26.15 -1.84 -18.04
N GLY A 440 -26.25 -0.73 -17.31
CA GLY A 440 -27.23 -0.51 -16.24
C GLY A 440 -26.95 -1.30 -14.97
N PHE A 441 -25.70 -1.71 -14.74
CA PHE A 441 -25.34 -2.45 -13.53
C PHE A 441 -25.44 -1.57 -12.27
N PRO A 442 -25.89 -2.13 -11.12
CA PRO A 442 -25.88 -1.41 -9.85
C PRO A 442 -24.44 -1.01 -9.46
N ILE A 443 -24.20 0.30 -9.38
CA ILE A 443 -22.94 0.84 -8.91
C ILE A 443 -22.93 0.78 -7.38
N VAL A 444 -21.98 0.00 -6.84
CA VAL A 444 -21.83 -0.23 -5.39
C VAL A 444 -20.96 0.86 -4.76
N GLU A 445 -19.91 1.27 -5.47
CA GLU A 445 -19.02 2.35 -5.04
C GLU A 445 -18.49 3.12 -6.25
N ARG A 446 -18.50 4.45 -6.14
CA ARG A 446 -17.93 5.36 -7.14
C ARG A 446 -17.54 6.67 -6.46
N TYR A 447 -16.36 7.16 -6.79
CA TYR A 447 -15.93 8.52 -6.48
C TYR A 447 -15.63 9.28 -7.78
N ASN A 448 -15.91 10.57 -7.81
CA ASN A 448 -15.51 11.47 -8.89
C ASN A 448 -14.15 12.10 -8.60
N HIS A 449 -13.48 12.62 -9.63
CA HIS A 449 -12.32 13.50 -9.45
C HIS A 449 -12.74 14.82 -8.79
N GLY A 450 -11.80 15.51 -8.13
CA GLY A 450 -12.08 16.78 -7.45
C GLY A 450 -12.48 17.93 -8.37
N TYR A 451 -12.23 17.82 -9.68
CA TYR A 451 -12.69 18.76 -10.70
C TYR A 451 -13.05 18.05 -12.00
N VAL A 452 -13.78 18.75 -12.87
CA VAL A 452 -14.19 18.24 -14.18
C VAL A 452 -12.96 18.08 -15.08
N VAL A 453 -12.69 16.84 -15.47
CA VAL A 453 -11.60 16.50 -16.38
C VAL A 453 -12.11 16.61 -17.82
N SER A 454 -11.65 17.63 -18.55
CA SER A 454 -12.19 17.99 -19.86
C SER A 454 -12.17 16.85 -20.89
N TRP A 455 -11.17 15.99 -20.88
CA TRP A 455 -11.08 14.84 -21.80
C TRP A 455 -11.93 13.63 -21.39
N TYR A 456 -12.54 13.64 -20.20
CA TYR A 456 -13.63 12.73 -19.86
C TYR A 456 -14.98 13.27 -20.36
N GLY A 457 -15.08 14.53 -20.77
CA GLY A 457 -16.32 15.10 -21.31
C GLY A 457 -17.27 15.54 -20.20
N GLU A 458 -18.54 15.16 -20.31
CA GLU A 458 -19.60 15.65 -19.42
C GLU A 458 -19.36 15.32 -17.93
N PRO A 459 -19.67 16.25 -17.00
CA PRO A 459 -19.60 15.99 -15.57
C PRO A 459 -20.40 14.76 -15.13
N GLY A 460 -19.86 14.01 -14.17
CA GLY A 460 -20.51 12.80 -13.65
C GLY A 460 -20.21 11.51 -14.43
N MET A 461 -19.45 11.59 -15.52
CA MET A 461 -19.11 10.45 -16.39
C MET A 461 -17.74 9.82 -16.08
N ASP A 462 -17.23 10.03 -14.87
CA ASP A 462 -15.92 9.58 -14.40
C ASP A 462 -16.01 8.71 -13.14
N ALA A 463 -15.03 7.84 -12.94
CA ALA A 463 -14.80 7.11 -11.70
C ALA A 463 -13.30 7.13 -11.40
N THR A 464 -12.94 7.71 -10.26
CA THR A 464 -11.55 7.77 -9.78
C THR A 464 -11.25 6.64 -8.81
N ILE A 465 -9.98 6.31 -8.69
CA ILE A 465 -9.46 5.28 -7.78
C ILE A 465 -8.19 5.80 -7.11
N TYR A 466 -7.91 5.27 -5.93
CA TYR A 466 -6.65 5.43 -5.21
C TYR A 466 -6.45 4.21 -4.32
N THR A 467 -5.53 3.34 -4.71
CA THR A 467 -5.34 2.06 -4.04
C THR A 467 -4.76 2.22 -2.64
N PRO A 468 -5.23 1.46 -1.63
CA PRO A 468 -6.36 0.52 -1.69
C PRO A 468 -7.73 1.17 -1.36
N ASN A 469 -7.77 2.42 -0.91
CA ASN A 469 -8.89 2.99 -0.16
C ASN A 469 -10.05 3.57 -1.00
N VAL A 470 -9.77 4.06 -2.20
CA VAL A 470 -10.77 4.64 -3.11
C VAL A 470 -10.91 3.68 -4.29
N ASP A 471 -12.08 3.07 -4.44
CA ASP A 471 -12.33 2.01 -5.42
C ASP A 471 -13.54 2.34 -6.30
N PHE A 472 -13.62 1.66 -7.44
CA PHE A 472 -14.81 1.57 -8.26
C PHE A 472 -15.37 0.15 -8.21
N ARG A 473 -16.63 0.03 -7.74
CA ARG A 473 -17.30 -1.26 -7.57
C ARG A 473 -18.68 -1.26 -8.21
N PHE A 474 -19.02 -2.36 -8.90
CA PHE A 474 -20.38 -2.60 -9.41
C PHE A 474 -20.76 -4.06 -9.21
N ARG A 475 -22.06 -4.34 -9.11
CA ARG A 475 -22.58 -5.71 -8.99
C ARG A 475 -22.98 -6.26 -10.34
N ASN A 476 -22.57 -7.48 -10.66
CA ASN A 476 -23.20 -8.25 -11.72
C ASN A 476 -24.55 -8.77 -11.21
N ASP A 477 -25.64 -8.07 -11.50
CA ASP A 477 -27.00 -8.42 -11.08
C ASP A 477 -27.72 -9.36 -12.07
N THR A 478 -26.99 -10.00 -12.99
CA THR A 478 -27.53 -10.96 -13.95
C THR A 478 -27.33 -12.41 -13.50
N ASP A 479 -28.07 -13.33 -14.12
CA ASP A 479 -27.95 -14.77 -13.89
C ASP A 479 -26.80 -15.44 -14.66
N ALA A 480 -25.99 -14.66 -15.39
CA ALA A 480 -24.87 -15.15 -16.20
C ALA A 480 -23.55 -14.50 -15.79
N TYR A 481 -22.44 -15.16 -16.12
CA TYR A 481 -21.12 -14.59 -15.91
C TYR A 481 -20.90 -13.41 -16.87
N LEU A 482 -20.15 -12.42 -16.40
CA LEU A 482 -19.75 -11.25 -17.17
C LEU A 482 -18.25 -11.30 -17.46
N LEU A 483 -17.88 -11.45 -18.72
CA LEU A 483 -16.50 -11.36 -19.19
C LEU A 483 -16.13 -9.91 -19.50
N VAL A 484 -15.04 -9.44 -18.90
CA VAL A 484 -14.47 -8.12 -19.13
C VAL A 484 -13.34 -8.23 -20.15
N GLN A 485 -13.43 -7.46 -21.24
CA GLN A 485 -12.44 -7.48 -22.30
C GLN A 485 -11.97 -6.05 -22.65
N PRO A 486 -10.73 -5.69 -22.28
CA PRO A 486 -10.13 -4.43 -22.66
C PRO A 486 -9.58 -4.47 -24.09
N THR A 487 -9.60 -3.34 -24.78
CA THR A 487 -8.86 -3.08 -26.02
C THR A 487 -8.19 -1.72 -25.91
N VAL A 488 -6.86 -1.69 -26.09
CA VAL A 488 -6.07 -0.47 -26.07
C VAL A 488 -5.50 -0.24 -27.46
N ASP A 489 -5.86 0.89 -28.07
CA ASP A 489 -5.27 1.41 -29.30
C ASP A 489 -4.40 2.62 -28.94
N SER A 490 -3.14 2.35 -28.60
CA SER A 490 -2.17 3.37 -28.20
C SER A 490 -1.79 4.31 -29.35
N VAL A 491 -1.95 3.88 -30.60
CA VAL A 491 -1.66 4.71 -31.78
C VAL A 491 -2.71 5.80 -31.94
N ASN A 492 -3.99 5.44 -31.80
CA ASN A 492 -5.07 6.42 -31.90
C ASN A 492 -5.42 7.08 -30.57
N GLY A 493 -4.92 6.53 -29.46
CA GLY A 493 -5.17 6.99 -28.11
C GLY A 493 -6.58 6.66 -27.63
N VAL A 494 -7.00 5.41 -27.77
CA VAL A 494 -8.36 4.95 -27.43
C VAL A 494 -8.26 3.73 -26.52
N ILE A 495 -9.03 3.72 -25.43
CA ILE A 495 -9.24 2.52 -24.61
C ILE A 495 -10.72 2.21 -24.54
N THR A 496 -11.05 0.94 -24.76
CA THR A 496 -12.41 0.43 -24.70
C THR A 496 -12.48 -0.79 -23.80
N PHE A 497 -13.51 -0.85 -22.96
CA PHE A 497 -13.87 -2.04 -22.20
C PHE A 497 -15.21 -2.55 -22.70
N ASP A 498 -15.21 -3.80 -23.17
CA ASP A 498 -16.40 -4.51 -23.57
C ASP A 498 -16.78 -5.53 -22.52
N PHE A 499 -18.06 -5.56 -22.17
CA PHE A 499 -18.63 -6.55 -21.28
C PHE A 499 -19.43 -7.56 -22.11
N PHE A 500 -19.06 -8.84 -22.02
CA PHE A 500 -19.75 -9.95 -22.68
C PHE A 500 -20.45 -10.82 -21.65
N GLY A 501 -21.66 -11.27 -21.96
CA GLY A 501 -22.49 -12.00 -20.99
C GLY A 501 -23.83 -12.40 -21.60
N ALA A 502 -24.83 -12.55 -20.73
CA ALA A 502 -26.23 -12.52 -21.15
C ALA A 502 -26.75 -11.09 -21.01
N LYS A 503 -27.25 -10.51 -22.10
CA LYS A 503 -27.74 -9.14 -22.09
C LYS A 503 -29.02 -9.03 -21.24
N PRO A 504 -29.04 -8.17 -20.20
CA PRO A 504 -30.23 -7.99 -19.38
C PRO A 504 -31.34 -7.30 -20.17
N ASP A 505 -32.60 -7.63 -19.87
CA ASP A 505 -33.79 -7.00 -20.45
C ASP A 505 -34.05 -5.64 -19.80
N ARG A 506 -33.16 -4.68 -20.06
CA ARG A 506 -33.29 -3.29 -19.59
C ARG A 506 -32.79 -2.32 -20.64
N GLN A 507 -33.41 -1.14 -20.67
CA GLN A 507 -32.96 -0.01 -21.48
C GLN A 507 -32.33 1.05 -20.58
N VAL A 508 -31.10 1.43 -20.88
CA VAL A 508 -30.39 2.52 -20.19
C VAL A 508 -30.55 3.80 -20.99
N THR A 509 -30.97 4.87 -20.32
CA THR A 509 -31.00 6.23 -20.88
C THR A 509 -30.21 7.15 -19.98
N ILE A 510 -29.25 7.88 -20.55
CA ILE A 510 -28.42 8.85 -19.82
C ILE A 510 -28.91 10.25 -20.20
N GLY A 511 -29.41 10.99 -19.21
CA GLY A 511 -29.84 12.37 -19.38
C GLY A 511 -28.67 13.35 -19.43
N GLN A 512 -28.96 14.61 -19.75
CA GLN A 512 -27.97 15.70 -19.63
C GLN A 512 -27.59 15.90 -18.16
N PRO A 513 -26.32 16.23 -17.85
CA PRO A 513 -25.92 16.53 -16.49
C PRO A 513 -26.63 17.78 -15.98
N VAL A 514 -27.02 17.76 -14.71
CA VAL A 514 -27.47 18.97 -14.00
C VAL A 514 -26.24 19.63 -13.41
N VAL A 515 -25.83 20.76 -13.97
CA VAL A 515 -24.64 21.49 -13.55
C VAL A 515 -25.05 22.71 -12.73
N THR A 516 -24.61 22.77 -11.47
CA THR A 516 -24.79 23.91 -10.57
C THR A 516 -23.45 24.30 -9.94
N ASP A 517 -23.37 25.51 -9.37
CA ASP A 517 -22.25 25.94 -8.50
C ASP A 517 -20.84 25.84 -9.13
N VAL A 518 -20.74 26.12 -10.43
CA VAL A 518 -19.46 26.08 -11.18
C VAL A 518 -18.47 27.09 -10.59
N LYS A 519 -17.36 26.58 -10.07
CA LYS A 519 -16.22 27.37 -9.62
C LYS A 519 -15.05 27.18 -10.58
N ALA A 520 -14.39 28.27 -10.95
CA ALA A 520 -13.12 28.16 -11.64
C ALA A 520 -12.05 27.60 -10.68
N PRO A 521 -11.12 26.75 -11.15
CA PRO A 521 -9.98 26.35 -10.34
C PRO A 521 -9.17 27.59 -9.94
N GLU A 522 -8.58 27.58 -8.74
CA GLU A 522 -7.65 28.64 -8.35
C GLU A 522 -6.40 28.64 -9.26
N PRO A 523 -5.78 29.81 -9.51
CA PRO A 523 -4.68 29.97 -10.48
C PRO A 523 -3.48 29.05 -10.28
#